data_AF-A0A8T3VAF6-F1
#
_entry.id   AF-A0A8T3VAF6-F1
#
_cell.length_a   1.000
_cell.length_b   1.000
_cell.length_c   1.000
_cell.angle_alpha   90.00
_cell.angle_beta   90.00
_cell.angle_gamma   90.00
#
_symmetry.space_group_name_H-M   'P 1'
#
loop_
_entity.id
_entity.type
_entity.pdbx_description
1 polymer ?
#
loop_
_entity_poly.entity_id
_entity_poly.type
_entity_poly.pdbx_seq_one_letter_code
_entity_poly.pdbx_strand_id
1 'polypeptide(L)'
;MLIIGPIIFALILGIIIGSQIKLNNNDTHFTLGAFIVILIAGIIVAWQSGNYPFYTDLPISTAFLSALIGIFVGKLIFARSK
;
A
#
# COMPACT_ATOMS: atom_id res chain seq x y z
N MET A 1 4.83 -19.02 -8.34
CA MET A 1 3.69 -19.01 -9.28
C MET A 1 2.81 -17.86 -8.86
N LEU A 2 2.69 -16.87 -9.74
CA LEU A 2 2.10 -15.59 -9.40
C LEU A 2 0.56 -15.72 -9.37
N ILE A 3 -0.04 -15.70 -8.17
CA ILE A 3 -1.50 -15.75 -8.03
C ILE A 3 -2.06 -14.34 -8.10
N ILE A 4 -2.92 -14.16 -9.10
CA ILE A 4 -3.44 -12.86 -9.51
C ILE A 4 -4.51 -12.34 -8.55
N GLY A 5 -5.30 -13.23 -7.92
CA GLY A 5 -6.42 -12.86 -7.04
C GLY A 5 -6.04 -11.89 -5.92
N PRO A 6 -5.12 -12.26 -5.00
CA PRO A 6 -4.67 -11.38 -3.92
C PRO A 6 -4.09 -10.06 -4.41
N ILE A 7 -3.40 -10.07 -5.55
CA ILE A 7 -2.80 -8.89 -6.16
C ILE A 7 -3.90 -7.92 -6.63
N ILE A 8 -4.89 -8.40 -7.39
CA ILE A 8 -6.00 -7.56 -7.85
C ILE A 8 -6.81 -7.02 -6.66
N PHE A 9 -7.13 -7.86 -5.68
CA PHE A 9 -7.88 -7.41 -4.49
C PHE A 9 -7.11 -6.36 -3.69
N ALA A 10 -5.81 -6.57 -3.49
CA ALA A 10 -4.95 -5.62 -2.81
C ALA A 10 -4.84 -4.30 -3.58
N LEU A 11 -4.73 -4.36 -4.92
CA LEU A 11 -4.74 -3.18 -5.78
C LEU A 11 -6.03 -2.37 -5.62
N ILE A 12 -7.20 -3.02 -5.70
CA ILE A 12 -8.50 -2.36 -5.58
C ILE A 12 -8.65 -1.72 -4.19
N LEU A 13 -8.34 -2.46 -3.12
CA LEU A 13 -8.36 -1.91 -1.76
C LEU A 13 -7.40 -0.73 -1.62
N GLY A 14 -6.19 -0.83 -2.19
CA GLY A 14 -5.22 0.25 -2.22
C GLY A 14 -5.77 1.49 -2.91
N ILE A 15 -6.41 1.35 -4.07
CA ILE A 15 -7.03 2.46 -4.81
C ILE A 15 -8.14 3.10 -3.98
N ILE A 16 -9.01 2.30 -3.34
CA ILE A 16 -10.07 2.80 -2.47
C ILE A 16 -9.46 3.61 -1.32
N ILE A 17 -8.48 3.07 -0.61
CA ILE A 17 -7.82 3.77 0.52
C ILE A 17 -7.14 5.05 0.02
N GLY A 18 -6.36 4.97 -1.06
CA GLY A 18 -5.64 6.09 -1.67
C GLY A 18 -6.57 7.23 -2.08
N SER A 19 -7.73 6.90 -2.65
CA SER A 19 -8.72 7.90 -3.07
C SER A 19 -9.29 8.73 -1.92
N GLN A 20 -9.26 8.19 -0.69
CA GLN A 20 -9.73 8.90 0.50
C GLN A 20 -8.64 9.77 1.16
N ILE A 21 -7.38 9.65 0.72
CA ILE A 21 -6.29 10.49 1.22
C ILE A 21 -6.45 11.90 0.65
N LYS A 22 -6.87 12.84 1.48
CA LYS A 22 -7.06 14.25 1.09
C LYS A 22 -5.72 14.92 0.76
N LEU A 23 -5.70 15.75 -0.29
CA LEU A 23 -4.48 16.45 -0.73
C LEU A 23 -4.02 17.56 0.22
N ASN A 24 -4.94 18.18 0.95
CA ASN A 24 -4.68 19.46 1.63
C ASN A 24 -5.12 19.49 3.10
N ASN A 25 -5.31 18.32 3.72
CA ASN A 25 -5.62 18.23 5.14
C ASN A 25 -4.43 17.61 5.88
N ASN A 26 -3.64 18.45 6.53
CA ASN A 26 -2.66 18.07 7.54
C ASN A 26 -3.35 17.67 8.87
N ASP A 27 -4.50 16.98 8.79
CA ASP A 27 -5.26 16.55 9.98
C ASP A 27 -4.48 15.52 10.80
N THR A 28 -3.51 14.86 10.18
CA THR A 28 -2.59 13.97 10.85
C THR A 28 -1.29 14.72 11.12
N HIS A 29 -0.99 14.95 12.40
CA HIS A 29 0.29 15.54 12.86
C HIS A 29 1.49 14.60 12.66
N PHE A 30 1.45 13.69 11.68
CA PHE A 30 2.57 12.83 11.37
C PHE A 30 3.63 13.63 10.62
N THR A 31 4.82 13.69 11.20
CA THR A 31 5.98 14.25 10.50
C THR A 31 6.33 13.37 9.31
N LEU A 32 7.02 13.92 8.32
CA LEU A 32 7.54 13.15 7.18
C LEU A 32 8.39 11.95 7.64
N GLY A 33 9.13 12.10 8.75
CA GLY A 33 9.85 11.01 9.39
C GLY A 33 8.95 9.87 9.88
N ALA A 34 7.79 10.18 10.49
CA ALA A 34 6.84 9.16 10.92
C ALA A 34 6.27 8.36 9.74
N PHE A 35 6.01 9.01 8.60
CA PHE A 35 5.60 8.31 7.37
C PHE A 35 6.68 7.35 6.86
N ILE A 36 7.95 7.78 6.88
CA ILE A 36 9.08 6.91 6.49
C ILE A 36 9.15 5.69 7.41
N VAL A 37 9.01 5.88 8.73
CA VAL A 37 9.04 4.78 9.71
C VAL A 37 7.89 3.80 9.48
N ILE A 38 6.67 4.30 9.26
CA ILE A 38 5.50 3.45 8.96
C ILE A 38 5.71 2.66 7.67
N LEU A 39 6.28 3.27 6.64
CA LEU A 39 6.56 2.61 5.37
C LEU A 39 7.61 1.50 5.54
N ILE A 40 8.71 1.77 6.26
CA ILE A 40 9.73 0.77 6.58
C ILE A 40 9.13 -0.39 7.38
N ALA A 41 8.35 -0.09 8.42
CA ALA A 41 7.68 -1.11 9.23
C ALA A 41 6.73 -1.97 8.37
N GLY A 42 5.97 -1.35 7.46
CA GLY A 42 5.12 -2.06 6.50
C GLY A 42 5.91 -3.01 5.60
N ILE A 43 7.06 -2.58 5.07
CA ILE A 43 7.94 -3.44 4.26
C ILE A 43 8.47 -4.62 5.08
N ILE A 44 8.93 -4.39 6.31
CA ILE A 44 9.44 -5.45 7.20
C ILE A 44 8.33 -6.46 7.49
N VAL A 45 7.11 -6.00 7.81
CA VAL A 45 5.96 -6.87 8.05
C VAL A 45 5.59 -7.65 6.79
N ALA A 46 5.62 -7.02 5.62
CA ALA A 46 5.34 -7.68 4.34
C ALA A 46 6.42 -8.70 3.94
N TRP A 47 7.66 -8.48 4.35
CA TRP A 47 8.75 -9.45 4.20
C TRP A 47 8.57 -10.63 5.17
N GLN A 48 8.35 -10.36 6.45
CA GLN A 48 8.19 -11.40 7.49
C GLN A 48 6.91 -12.23 7.30
N SER A 49 5.83 -11.62 6.85
CA SER A 49 4.59 -12.33 6.51
C SER A 49 4.75 -13.23 5.29
N GLY A 50 5.83 -13.03 4.51
CA GLY A 50 6.07 -13.70 3.25
C GLY A 50 4.99 -13.38 2.21
N ASN A 51 5.13 -13.97 1.03
CA ASN A 51 4.05 -13.97 0.07
C ASN A 51 2.97 -14.94 0.55
N TYR A 52 1.68 -14.55 0.48
CA TYR A 52 0.57 -15.47 0.76
C TYR A 52 -0.14 -15.83 -0.55
N PRO A 53 -0.36 -17.14 -0.81
CA PRO A 53 0.31 -18.31 -0.22
C PRO A 53 1.85 -18.30 -0.36
N PHE A 54 2.58 -19.13 0.40
CA PHE A 54 4.06 -19.12 0.50
C PHE A 54 4.79 -19.27 -0.85
N TYR A 55 4.89 -18.19 -1.63
CA TYR A 55 5.52 -18.18 -2.95
C TYR A 55 6.96 -17.69 -2.86
N THR A 56 7.83 -18.32 -3.65
CA THR A 56 9.26 -18.01 -3.75
C THR A 56 9.57 -16.91 -4.77
N ASP A 57 8.55 -16.22 -5.30
CA ASP A 57 8.70 -15.35 -6.46
C ASP A 57 9.41 -14.02 -6.10
N LEU A 58 9.02 -13.39 -5.00
CA LEU A 58 9.58 -12.13 -4.49
C LEU A 58 9.76 -12.23 -2.97
N PRO A 59 10.79 -11.58 -2.39
CA PRO A 59 11.04 -11.60 -0.95
C PRO A 59 10.01 -10.80 -0.14
N ILE A 60 9.18 -10.00 -0.81
CA ILE A 60 8.12 -9.18 -0.21
C ILE A 60 6.79 -9.61 -0.81
N SER A 61 5.73 -9.63 0.01
CA SER A 61 4.37 -9.91 -0.45
C SER A 61 3.97 -9.09 -1.69
N THR A 62 3.60 -9.77 -2.78
CA THR A 62 3.15 -9.13 -4.02
C THR A 62 1.81 -8.42 -3.82
N ALA A 63 0.98 -8.91 -2.90
CA ALA A 63 -0.25 -8.23 -2.49
C ALA A 63 0.05 -6.91 -1.78
N PHE A 64 1.03 -6.88 -0.87
CA PHE A 64 1.46 -5.64 -0.22
C PHE A 64 1.96 -4.60 -1.23
N LEU A 65 2.85 -5.02 -2.15
CA LEU A 65 3.35 -4.15 -3.21
C LEU A 65 2.20 -3.59 -4.06
N SER A 66 1.23 -4.45 -4.41
CA SER A 66 0.07 -4.07 -5.20
C SER A 66 -0.85 -3.08 -4.48
N ALA A 67 -1.10 -3.27 -3.18
CA ALA A 67 -1.84 -2.30 -2.37
C ALA A 67 -1.12 -0.95 -2.29
N LEU A 68 0.20 -0.96 -2.13
CA LEU A 68 1.02 0.26 -2.07
C LEU A 68 0.97 1.04 -3.39
N ILE A 69 1.07 0.35 -4.52
CA ILE A 69 0.85 0.95 -5.85
C ILE A 69 -0.57 1.50 -5.94
N GLY A 70 -1.58 0.73 -5.53
CA GLY A 70 -2.98 1.14 -5.52
C GLY A 70 -3.22 2.41 -4.71
N ILE A 71 -2.60 2.55 -3.52
CA ILE A 71 -2.71 3.74 -2.69
C ILE A 71 -2.15 4.98 -3.41
N PHE A 72 -0.98 4.87 -4.03
CA PHE A 72 -0.40 6.00 -4.76
C PHE A 72 -1.24 6.37 -5.99
N VAL A 73 -1.66 5.39 -6.77
CA VAL A 73 -2.53 5.61 -7.95
C VAL A 73 -3.87 6.21 -7.53
N GLY A 74 -4.51 5.64 -6.51
CA GLY A 74 -5.78 6.10 -5.97
C GLY A 74 -5.70 7.53 -5.45
N LYS A 75 -4.61 7.87 -4.76
CA LYS A 75 -4.35 9.24 -4.33
C LYS A 75 -4.12 10.17 -5.51
N LEU A 76 -3.27 9.80 -6.47
CA LEU A 76 -2.94 10.68 -7.61
C LEU A 76 -4.15 10.97 -8.51
N ILE A 77 -5.01 9.97 -8.74
CA ILE A 77 -6.13 10.09 -9.68
C ILE A 77 -7.39 10.62 -9.00
N PHE A 78 -7.68 10.17 -7.78
CA PHE A 78 -9.00 10.39 -7.16
C PHE A 78 -8.98 11.21 -5.88
N ALA A 79 -7.79 11.56 -5.34
CA ALA A 79 -7.75 12.38 -4.14
C ALA A 79 -8.41 13.73 -4.41
N ARG A 80 -9.48 13.99 -3.67
CA ARG A 80 -10.18 15.27 -3.75
C ARG A 80 -9.42 16.29 -2.91
N SER A 81 -9.13 17.44 -3.51
CA SER A 81 -8.86 18.63 -2.69
C SER A 81 -10.15 18.92 -1.91
N LYS A 82 -10.00 19.16 -0.62
CA LYS A 82 -11.08 19.77 0.16
C LYS A 82 -11.33 21.18 -0.37
#